data_AF-A0A5B1BPM0-F1
#
_entry.id   AF-A0A5B1BPM0-F1
#
_cell.length_a   1.000
_cell.length_b   1.000
_cell.length_c   1.000
_cell.angle_alpha   90.00
_cell.angle_beta   90.00
_cell.angle_gamma   90.00
#
_symmetry.space_group_name_H-M   'P 1'
#
loop_
_entity.id
_entity.type
_entity.pdbx_description
1 polymer ?
#
loop_
_entity_poly.entity_id
_entity_poly.type
_entity_poly.pdbx_seq_one_letter_code
_entity_poly.pdbx_strand_id
1 'polypeptide(L)'
;MPECASWTLDELVGRVAAALESPTYPGAPNGRVRELPDRRIVRWYTTTGLVDRPVMQGRTARYSPRHLQQIVAVKRRQAQGRSLAEIQDELAG
;
A
#
# COMPACT_ATOMS: atom_id res chain seq x y z
N MET A 1 -19.89 9.15 6.86
CA MET A 1 -20.21 8.22 5.77
C MET A 1 -18.89 7.84 5.10
N PRO A 2 -18.27 6.66 5.31
CA PRO A 2 -17.13 6.28 4.50
C PRO A 2 -17.65 5.70 3.19
N GLU A 3 -17.73 6.56 2.18
CA GLU A 3 -17.62 6.24 0.77
C GLU A 3 -16.93 4.88 0.50
N CYS A 4 -17.70 3.89 0.04
CA CYS A 4 -17.21 2.64 -0.55
C CYS A 4 -16.50 2.95 -1.87
N ALA A 5 -15.39 3.67 -1.79
CA ALA A 5 -14.59 4.03 -2.93
C ALA A 5 -13.81 2.79 -3.37
N SER A 6 -14.35 2.11 -4.39
CA SER A 6 -13.79 0.88 -4.94
C SER A 6 -12.86 1.22 -6.10
N TRP A 7 -11.58 1.34 -5.84
CA TRP A 7 -10.56 1.75 -6.81
C TRP A 7 -9.98 0.57 -7.59
N THR A 8 -9.51 0.84 -8.79
CA THR A 8 -8.68 -0.11 -9.53
C THR A 8 -7.26 -0.13 -8.96
N LEU A 9 -6.48 -1.14 -9.37
CA LEU A 9 -5.06 -1.26 -8.99
C LEU A 9 -4.27 0.01 -9.34
N ASP A 10 -4.54 0.59 -10.51
CA ASP A 10 -3.87 1.78 -11.02
C ASP A 10 -4.21 3.02 -10.18
N GLU A 11 -5.49 3.23 -9.92
CA GLU A 11 -5.95 4.31 -9.04
C GLU A 11 -5.42 4.18 -7.62
N LEU A 12 -5.33 2.95 -7.09
CA LEU A 12 -4.76 2.70 -5.77
C LEU A 12 -3.28 3.11 -5.75
N VAL A 13 -2.50 2.69 -6.75
CA VAL A 13 -1.09 3.03 -6.89
C VAL A 13 -0.91 4.55 -6.96
N GLY A 14 -1.69 5.23 -7.81
CA GLY A 14 -1.66 6.68 -7.95
C GLY A 14 -2.00 7.41 -6.64
N ARG A 15 -2.99 6.93 -5.89
CA ARG A 15 -3.33 7.53 -4.57
C ARG A 15 -2.29 7.25 -3.50
N VAL A 16 -1.67 6.06 -3.51
CA VAL A 16 -0.56 5.78 -2.60
C VAL A 16 0.60 6.73 -2.92
N ALA A 17 0.95 6.91 -4.20
CA ALA A 17 1.98 7.86 -4.63
C ALA A 17 1.68 9.28 -4.10
N ALA A 18 0.49 9.81 -4.39
CA ALA A 18 0.08 11.14 -3.93
C ALA A 18 0.09 11.28 -2.39
N ALA A 19 -0.29 10.23 -1.65
CA ALA A 19 -0.24 10.22 -0.19
C ALA A 19 1.19 10.22 0.38
N LEU A 20 2.13 9.61 -0.34
CA LEU A 20 3.55 9.56 0.02
C LEU A 20 4.32 10.81 -0.43
N GLU A 21 3.84 11.51 -1.46
CA GLU A 21 4.36 12.81 -1.90
C GLU A 21 3.94 13.96 -0.98
N SER A 22 3.00 13.72 -0.06
CA SER A 22 2.59 14.71 0.94
C SER A 22 3.74 15.06 1.91
N PRO A 23 3.95 16.35 2.25
CA PRO A 23 5.06 16.82 3.09
C PRO A 23 5.07 16.26 4.52
N THR A 24 3.98 15.60 4.94
CA THR A 24 3.88 14.87 6.22
C THR A 24 4.75 13.59 6.23
N TYR A 25 5.30 13.21 5.08
CA TYR A 25 6.14 12.03 4.94
C TYR A 25 7.62 12.44 4.88
N PRO A 26 8.38 12.35 5.98
CA PRO A 26 9.82 12.50 5.91
C PRO A 26 10.33 11.34 5.06
N GLY A 27 10.78 11.64 3.83
CA GLY A 27 11.19 10.64 2.86
C GLY A 27 12.08 9.56 3.49
N ALA A 28 11.90 8.31 3.06
CA ALA A 28 12.67 7.20 3.59
C ALA A 28 14.18 7.44 3.38
N PRO A 29 15.04 7.20 4.40
CA PRO A 29 16.48 7.38 4.30
C PRO A 29 17.12 6.41 3.29
N ASN A 30 16.46 5.29 3.00
CA ASN A 30 16.86 4.39 1.93
C ASN A 30 16.33 4.90 0.59
N GLY A 31 17.20 5.47 -0.25
CA GLY A 31 16.91 5.86 -1.64
C GLY A 31 16.33 4.75 -2.54
N ARG A 32 16.23 3.52 -2.04
CA ARG A 32 15.53 2.37 -2.65
C ARG A 32 14.01 2.33 -2.39
N VAL A 33 13.53 2.93 -1.30
CA VAL A 33 12.09 2.91 -0.93
C VAL A 33 11.27 3.90 -1.75
N ARG A 34 11.93 4.79 -2.50
CA ARG A 34 11.32 5.73 -3.45
C ARG A 34 10.88 5.08 -4.76
N GLU A 35 10.99 3.76 -4.88
CA GLU A 35 10.21 3.02 -5.87
C GLU A 35 8.72 3.14 -5.48
N LEU A 36 8.03 4.07 -6.14
CA LEU A 36 6.58 4.18 -6.12
C LEU A 36 5.99 2.77 -6.26
N PRO A 37 4.98 2.39 -5.46
CA PRO A 37 4.49 1.03 -5.46
C PRO A 37 3.94 0.69 -6.85
N ASP A 38 4.65 -0.15 -7.58
CA ASP A 38 4.20 -0.60 -8.89
C ASP A 38 3.09 -1.66 -8.74
N ARG A 39 2.33 -1.92 -9.80
CA ARG A 39 1.24 -2.92 -9.84
C ARG A 39 1.72 -4.28 -9.37
N ARG A 40 2.99 -4.60 -9.64
CA ARG A 40 3.66 -5.84 -9.23
C ARG A 40 3.83 -5.94 -7.71
N ILE A 41 4.26 -4.85 -7.06
CA ILE A 41 4.42 -4.80 -5.60
C ILE A 41 3.08 -4.97 -4.91
N VAL A 42 2.03 -4.29 -5.40
CA VAL A 42 0.69 -4.42 -4.80
C VAL A 42 0.16 -5.86 -4.93
N ARG A 43 0.31 -6.49 -6.09
CA ARG A 43 -0.03 -7.92 -6.25
C ARG A 43 0.78 -8.82 -5.32
N TRP A 44 2.07 -8.53 -5.17
CA TRP A 44 2.94 -9.28 -4.25
C TRP A 44 2.47 -9.12 -2.80
N TYR A 45 2.09 -7.91 -2.37
CA TYR A 45 1.52 -7.67 -1.04
C TYR A 45 0.20 -8.40 -0.81
N THR A 46 -0.70 -8.44 -1.81
CA THR A 46 -1.94 -9.22 -1.71
C THR A 46 -1.69 -10.73 -1.67
N THR A 47 -0.62 -11.21 -2.32
CA THR A 47 -0.24 -12.64 -2.34
C THR A 47 0.43 -13.05 -1.04
N THR A 48 1.25 -12.16 -0.48
CA THR A 48 2.00 -12.37 0.77
C THR A 48 1.12 -12.21 2.00
N GLY A 49 -0.11 -11.68 1.84
CA GLY A 49 -1.05 -11.41 2.94
C GLY A 49 -0.79 -10.11 3.69
N LEU A 50 0.11 -9.26 3.18
CA LEU A 50 0.45 -7.96 3.77
C LEU A 50 -0.66 -6.93 3.57
N VAL A 51 -1.40 -7.06 2.46
CA VAL A 51 -2.54 -6.23 2.11
C VAL A 51 -3.75 -7.14 1.98
N ASP A 52 -4.90 -6.64 2.44
CA ASP A 52 -6.16 -7.37 2.37
C ASP A 52 -6.47 -7.80 0.93
N ARG A 53 -7.22 -8.89 0.79
CA ARG A 53 -7.54 -9.39 -0.55
C ARG A 53 -8.51 -8.41 -1.22
N PRO A 54 -8.22 -7.95 -2.45
CA PRO A 54 -9.12 -7.05 -3.13
C PRO A 54 -10.48 -7.72 -3.35
N VAL A 55 -11.53 -6.91 -3.28
CA VAL A 55 -12.88 -7.38 -3.53
C VAL A 55 -13.02 -7.59 -5.05
N MET A 56 -13.25 -8.82 -5.47
CA MET A 56 -13.52 -9.13 -6.88
C MET A 56 -14.92 -8.65 -7.25
N GLN A 57 -15.02 -7.54 -7.98
CA GLN A 57 -16.29 -7.08 -8.55
C GLN A 57 -16.37 -7.58 -10.00
N GLY A 58 -16.90 -8.80 -10.16
CA GLY A 58 -16.93 -9.49 -11.45
C GLY A 58 -15.53 -9.91 -11.90
N ARG A 59 -15.04 -9.34 -13.01
CA ARG A 59 -13.69 -9.61 -13.56
C ARG A 59 -12.61 -8.63 -13.10
N THR A 60 -12.99 -7.65 -12.28
CA THR A 60 -12.10 -6.56 -11.86
C THR A 60 -11.85 -6.59 -10.35
N ALA A 61 -10.59 -6.61 -9.96
CA ALA A 61 -10.18 -6.44 -8.57
C ALA A 61 -10.39 -4.99 -8.12
N ARG A 62 -11.22 -4.79 -7.11
CA ARG A 62 -11.51 -3.50 -6.49
C ARG A 62 -10.82 -3.39 -5.14
N TYR A 63 -10.17 -2.27 -4.93
CA TYR A 63 -9.44 -1.93 -3.71
C TYR A 63 -10.18 -0.82 -2.97
N SER A 64 -10.44 -1.05 -1.70
CA SER A 64 -11.05 -0.08 -0.78
C SER A 64 -10.00 0.84 -0.14
N PRO A 65 -10.42 1.94 0.53
CA PRO A 65 -9.54 2.83 1.28
C PRO A 65 -8.69 2.14 2.35
N ARG A 66 -9.15 0.99 2.86
CA ARG A 66 -8.40 0.13 3.78
C ARG A 66 -7.06 -0.35 3.18
N HIS A 67 -7.05 -0.73 1.90
CA HIS A 67 -5.84 -1.16 1.20
C HIS A 67 -4.84 -0.01 1.05
N LEU A 68 -5.33 1.20 0.76
CA LEU A 68 -4.50 2.40 0.70
C LEU A 68 -3.80 2.64 2.04
N GLN A 69 -4.55 2.59 3.15
CA GLN A 69 -3.96 2.79 4.48
C GLN A 69 -2.94 1.70 4.84
N GLN A 70 -3.19 0.43 4.49
CA GLN A 70 -2.21 -0.65 4.69
C GLN A 70 -0.90 -0.39 3.94
N ILE A 71 -0.97 -0.06 2.64
CA ILE A 71 0.23 0.19 1.84
C ILE A 71 0.97 1.45 2.33
N VAL A 72 0.24 2.49 2.70
CA VAL A 72 0.84 3.71 3.29
C VAL A 72 1.52 3.39 4.63
N ALA A 73 0.92 2.56 5.48
CA ALA A 73 1.52 2.13 6.73
C ALA A 73 2.82 1.34 6.50
N VAL A 74 2.81 0.40 5.56
CA VAL A 74 4.02 -0.37 5.15
C VAL A 74 5.12 0.59 4.76
N LYS A 75 4.83 1.52 3.85
CA LYS A 75 5.80 2.51 3.40
C LYS A 75 6.30 3.34 4.59
N ARG A 76 5.41 3.88 5.44
CA ARG A 76 5.80 4.69 6.62
C ARG A 76 6.79 3.95 7.52
N ARG A 77 6.61 2.64 7.70
CA ARG A 77 7.52 1.81 8.48
C ARG A 77 8.83 1.55 7.75
N GLN A 78 8.81 1.36 6.43
CA GLN A 78 10.05 1.33 5.62
C GLN A 78 10.84 2.65 5.74
N ALA A 79 10.16 3.79 5.83
CA ALA A 79 10.81 5.08 6.07
C ALA A 79 11.42 5.20 7.46
N GLN A 80 10.90 4.47 8.44
CA GLN A 80 11.50 4.32 9.78
C GLN A 80 12.65 3.31 9.81
N GLY A 81 13.04 2.72 8.68
CA GLY A 81 14.11 1.73 8.60
C GLY A 81 13.68 0.29 8.90
N ARG A 82 12.37 0.00 9.03
CA ARG A 82 11.90 -1.37 9.21
C ARG A 82 11.94 -2.17 7.92
N SER A 83 12.34 -3.42 8.03
CA SER A 83 12.36 -4.39 6.92
C SER A 83 10.95 -4.84 6.55
N LEU A 84 10.74 -5.28 5.30
CA LEU A 84 9.44 -5.81 4.87
C LEU A 84 8.96 -6.99 5.72
N ALA A 85 9.86 -7.84 6.19
CA ALA A 85 9.53 -8.95 7.08
C ALA A 85 8.99 -8.49 8.45
N GLU A 86 9.61 -7.47 9.06
CA GLU A 86 9.15 -6.88 10.33
C GLU A 86 7.78 -6.23 10.18
N ILE A 87 7.55 -5.56 9.06
CA ILE A 87 6.28 -4.92 8.74
C ILE A 87 5.20 -5.98 8.49
N GLN A 88 5.58 -7.10 7.86
CA GLN A 88 4.69 -8.23 7.65
C GLN A 88 4.28 -8.87 8.96
N ASP A 89 5.22 -9.10 9.87
CA ASP A 89 4.93 -9.60 11.21
C ASP A 89 4.00 -8.64 11.97
N GLU A 90 4.26 -7.33 11.94
CA GLU A 90 3.40 -6.33 12.60
C GLU A 90 1.99 -6.20 12.02
N LEU A 91 1.82 -6.42 10.71
CA LEU A 91 0.52 -6.28 10.04
C LEU A 91 -0.28 -7.58 9.97
N ALA A 92 0.40 -8.73 10.11
CA ALA A 92 -0.21 -10.06 10.17
C ALA A 92 -0.50 -10.50 11.62
N GLY A 93 0.11 -9.83 12.61
CA GLY A 93 -0.11 -10.02 14.04
C GLY A 93 -1.39 -9.41 14.58
#